data_AF-A0A853LR34-F1
#
_entry.id   AF-A0A853LR34-F1
#
_cell.length_a   1.000
_cell.length_b   1.000
_cell.length_c   1.000
_cell.angle_alpha   90.00
_cell.angle_beta   90.00
_cell.angle_gamma   90.00
#
_symmetry.space_group_name_H-M   'P 1'
#
loop_
_entity.id
_entity.type
_entity.pdbx_description
1 polymer ?
#
loop_
_entity_poly.entity_id
_entity_poly.type
_entity_poly.pdbx_seq_one_letter_code
_entity_poly.pdbx_strand_id
1 'polypeptide(L)'
;MPGSLCDIMPAAAALLGAPGAHDALGLADAVGAVDRVCVVLVDGLGWQLLPSLAPAAPLLASVLAGEAGWISRLDCTFPSTTPTSLVSLGTGAPPGQHGILGFTLNVPGTDRVLNHIRWHDDRRPARGAVAVALWAAPRCA
;
A
#
# COMPACT_ATOMS: atom_id res chain seq x y z
N MET A 1 6.69 12.52 -12.79
CA MET A 1 6.16 12.70 -11.42
C MET A 1 6.67 11.55 -10.57
N PRO A 2 6.85 11.71 -9.24
CA PRO A 2 7.12 10.57 -8.37
C PRO A 2 6.04 9.50 -8.56
N GLY A 3 6.38 8.23 -8.39
CA GLY A 3 5.37 7.18 -8.29
C GLY A 3 4.50 7.38 -7.05
N SER A 4 3.35 6.73 -7.00
CA SER A 4 2.43 6.77 -5.87
C SER A 4 2.37 5.43 -5.13
N LEU A 5 1.85 5.47 -3.91
CA LEU A 5 1.43 4.28 -3.17
C LEU A 5 0.50 3.37 -3.98
N CYS A 6 -0.34 3.94 -4.86
CA CYS A 6 -1.22 3.19 -5.76
C CYS A 6 -0.45 2.30 -6.75
N ASP A 7 0.79 2.63 -7.07
CA ASP A 7 1.54 1.93 -8.11
C ASP A 7 2.27 0.68 -7.59
N ILE A 8 2.36 0.50 -6.27
CA ILE A 8 3.16 -0.56 -5.64
C ILE A 8 2.60 -1.96 -5.94
N MET A 9 1.33 -2.22 -5.61
CA MET A 9 0.75 -3.56 -5.82
C MET A 9 0.56 -3.89 -7.30
N PRO A 10 0.16 -2.95 -8.19
CA PRO A 10 0.19 -3.18 -9.63
C PRO A 10 1.59 -3.53 -10.16
N ALA A 11 2.64 -2.82 -9.72
CA ALA A 11 4.01 -3.13 -10.12
C ALA A 11 4.49 -4.50 -9.59
N ALA A 12 4.18 -4.82 -8.33
CA ALA A 12 4.47 -6.13 -7.76
C ALA A 12 3.76 -7.27 -8.49
N ALA A 13 2.50 -7.06 -8.90
CA ALA A 13 1.75 -8.02 -9.70
C ALA A 13 2.34 -8.17 -11.12
N ALA A 14 2.79 -7.07 -11.73
CA ALA A 14 3.45 -7.07 -13.04
C ALA A 14 4.77 -7.86 -13.01
N LEU A 15 5.58 -7.70 -11.95
CA LEU A 15 6.80 -8.50 -11.74
C LEU A 15 6.55 -10.01 -11.71
N LEU A 16 5.39 -10.43 -11.20
CA LEU A 16 4.97 -11.82 -11.13
C LEU A 16 4.21 -12.29 -12.39
N GLY A 17 4.14 -11.47 -13.44
CA GLY A 17 3.49 -11.79 -14.71
C GLY A 17 1.95 -11.83 -14.64
N ALA A 18 1.33 -11.12 -13.69
CA ALA A 18 -0.12 -11.07 -13.58
C ALA A 18 -0.75 -10.40 -14.81
N PRO A 19 -1.78 -11.01 -15.46
CA PRO A 19 -2.42 -10.44 -16.63
C PRO A 19 -3.01 -9.05 -16.36
N GLY A 20 -2.72 -8.08 -17.22
CA GLY A 20 -3.24 -6.72 -17.12
C GLY A 20 -2.61 -5.84 -16.03
N ALA A 21 -1.64 -6.35 -15.26
CA ALA A 21 -0.86 -5.55 -14.34
C ALA A 21 0.15 -4.67 -15.09
N HIS A 22 0.44 -3.49 -14.54
CA HIS A 22 1.34 -2.51 -15.14
C HIS A 22 2.39 -2.07 -14.13
N ASP A 23 3.67 -2.14 -14.53
CA ASP A 23 4.79 -1.66 -13.73
C ASP A 23 5.07 -0.18 -14.01
N ALA A 24 4.33 0.70 -13.33
CA ALA A 24 4.57 2.14 -13.42
C ALA A 24 5.82 2.60 -12.66
N LEU A 25 6.42 1.73 -11.84
CA LEU A 25 7.57 2.03 -11.00
C LEU A 25 8.90 1.60 -11.63
N GLY A 26 8.87 0.86 -12.75
CA GLY A 26 10.07 0.36 -13.44
C GLY A 26 10.84 -0.67 -12.60
N LEU A 27 10.15 -1.42 -11.74
CA LEU A 27 10.78 -2.45 -10.91
C LEU A 27 11.34 -3.60 -11.76
N ALA A 28 10.69 -3.98 -12.85
CA ALA A 28 11.12 -5.07 -13.72
C ALA A 28 12.52 -4.83 -14.30
N ASP A 29 12.80 -3.60 -14.72
CA ASP A 29 14.12 -3.20 -15.19
C ASP A 29 15.16 -3.17 -14.06
N ALA A 30 14.73 -2.84 -12.84
CA ALA A 30 15.62 -2.74 -11.68
C ALA A 30 16.02 -4.09 -11.08
N VAL A 31 15.12 -5.08 -11.04
CA VAL A 31 15.36 -6.38 -10.38
C VAL A 31 15.44 -7.58 -11.32
N GLY A 32 15.02 -7.43 -12.57
CA GLY A 32 14.90 -8.55 -13.50
C GLY A 32 13.78 -9.52 -13.13
N ALA A 33 13.90 -10.77 -13.58
CA ALA A 33 12.89 -11.81 -13.34
C ALA A 33 12.92 -12.30 -11.88
N VAL A 34 11.74 -12.37 -11.25
CA VAL A 34 11.57 -12.83 -9.87
C VAL A 34 10.42 -13.82 -9.73
N ASP A 35 10.60 -14.83 -8.88
CA ASP A 35 9.54 -15.80 -8.58
C ASP A 35 8.65 -15.38 -7.39
N ARG A 36 9.14 -14.44 -6.57
CA ARG A 36 8.49 -14.01 -5.32
C ARG A 36 8.75 -12.53 -5.07
N VAL A 37 7.72 -11.84 -4.61
CA VAL A 37 7.79 -10.44 -4.16
C VAL A 37 7.28 -10.35 -2.73
N CYS A 38 8.03 -9.67 -1.86
CA CYS A 38 7.62 -9.36 -0.50
C CYS A 38 7.47 -7.85 -0.36
N VAL A 39 6.27 -7.39 -0.01
CA VAL A 39 5.99 -5.97 0.26
C VAL A 39 5.92 -5.79 1.78
N VAL A 40 6.83 -4.97 2.33
CA VAL A 40 6.83 -4.59 3.74
C VAL A 40 6.39 -3.13 3.84
N LEU A 41 5.26 -2.89 4.49
CA LEU A 41 4.75 -1.56 4.76
C LEU A 41 5.07 -1.15 6.19
N VAL A 42 5.67 0.02 6.36
CA VAL A 42 5.87 0.65 7.67
C VAL A 42 4.93 1.85 7.77
N ASP A 43 3.94 1.76 8.66
CA ASP A 43 2.95 2.84 8.83
C ASP A 43 3.63 4.10 9.41
N GLY A 44 3.19 5.27 8.96
CA GLY A 44 3.67 6.57 9.43
C GLY A 44 5.14 6.93 9.10
N LEU A 45 5.84 6.13 8.28
CA LEU A 45 7.24 6.42 7.92
C LEU A 45 7.35 7.42 6.75
N GLY A 46 7.36 8.71 7.08
CA GLY A 46 7.55 9.79 6.10
C GLY A 46 8.98 9.91 5.59
N TRP A 47 9.14 10.40 4.34
CA TRP A 47 10.44 10.60 3.68
C TRP A 47 11.43 11.43 4.52
N GLN A 48 10.92 12.46 5.19
CA GLN A 48 11.70 13.38 6.00
C GLN A 48 12.27 12.73 7.27
N LEU A 49 11.72 11.57 7.70
CA LEU A 49 12.20 10.84 8.87
C LEU A 49 13.46 10.00 8.56
N LEU A 50 13.70 9.65 7.29
CA LEU A 50 14.75 8.71 6.91
C LEU A 50 16.16 9.14 7.39
N PRO A 51 16.61 10.40 7.22
CA PRO A 51 17.92 10.81 7.70
C PRO A 51 18.07 10.70 9.22
N SER A 52 16.99 10.97 9.97
CA SER A 52 16.99 10.91 11.43
C SER A 52 17.02 9.48 11.97
N LEU A 53 16.48 8.52 11.21
CA LEU A 53 16.42 7.10 11.58
C LEU A 53 17.66 6.33 11.17
N ALA A 54 18.39 6.79 10.14
CA ALA A 54 19.55 6.11 9.58
C ALA A 54 20.61 5.69 10.64
N PRO A 55 20.97 6.52 11.64
CA PRO A 55 21.97 6.13 12.66
C PRO A 55 21.56 4.89 13.49
N ALA A 56 20.27 4.61 13.61
CA ALA A 56 19.74 3.47 14.37
C ALA A 56 19.29 2.30 13.47
N ALA A 57 19.37 2.45 12.15
CA ALA A 57 18.87 1.48 11.17
C ALA A 57 19.95 1.16 10.13
N PRO A 58 20.85 0.18 10.38
CA PRO A 58 22.01 -0.10 9.53
C PRO A 58 21.66 -0.38 8.06
N LEU A 59 20.56 -1.10 7.80
CA LEU A 59 20.10 -1.36 6.43
C LEU A 59 19.67 -0.06 5.74
N LEU A 60 18.91 0.80 6.41
CA LEU A 60 18.52 2.10 5.88
C LEU A 60 19.74 2.98 5.59
N ALA A 61 20.73 3.00 6.49
CA ALA A 61 21.98 3.73 6.29
C ALA A 61 22.73 3.24 5.03
N SER A 62 22.83 1.92 4.85
CA SER A 62 23.47 1.31 3.67
C SER A 62 22.72 1.63 2.37
N VAL A 63 21.38 1.64 2.40
CA VAL A 63 20.55 2.04 1.25
C VAL A 63 20.75 3.52 0.91
N LEU A 64 20.78 4.41 1.90
CA LEU A 64 21.01 5.84 1.71
C LEU A 64 22.43 6.15 1.21
N ALA A 65 23.41 5.32 1.56
CA ALA A 65 24.78 5.40 1.05
C ALA A 65 24.94 4.83 -0.38
N GLY A 66 23.89 4.20 -0.94
CA GLY A 66 23.95 3.54 -2.25
C GLY A 66 24.73 2.23 -2.26
N GLU A 67 24.95 1.63 -1.09
CA GLU A 67 25.72 0.40 -0.92
C GLU A 67 24.82 -0.86 -1.03
N ALA A 68 23.52 -0.71 -0.75
CA ALA A 68 22.54 -1.78 -0.82
C ALA A 68 21.22 -1.30 -1.46
N GLY A 69 20.77 -1.98 -2.51
CA GLY A 69 19.48 -1.67 -3.16
C GLY A 69 19.37 -0.23 -3.65
N TRP A 70 18.14 0.28 -3.72
CA TRP A 70 17.85 1.67 -4.05
C TRP A 70 16.66 2.18 -3.24
N ILE A 71 16.49 3.50 -3.21
CA ILE A 71 15.37 4.16 -2.55
C ILE A 71 14.79 5.22 -3.48
N SER A 72 13.46 5.24 -3.56
CA SER A 72 12.70 6.22 -4.33
C SER A 72 11.62 6.83 -3.46
N ARG A 73 11.40 8.13 -3.60
CA ARG A 73 10.27 8.80 -2.95
C ARG A 73 8.98 8.45 -3.70
N LEU A 74 7.97 8.03 -2.95
CA LEU A 74 6.60 7.86 -3.44
C LEU A 74 5.67 8.87 -2.77
N ASP A 75 4.63 9.28 -3.49
CA ASP A 75 3.56 10.11 -2.95
C ASP A 75 2.41 9.23 -2.42
N CYS A 76 1.92 9.56 -1.23
CA CYS A 76 0.71 8.96 -0.72
C CYS A 76 -0.54 9.66 -1.28
N THR A 77 -1.67 8.98 -1.20
CA THR A 77 -2.95 9.54 -1.61
C THR A 77 -3.46 10.58 -0.61
N PHE A 78 -4.30 11.50 -1.06
CA PHE A 78 -5.03 12.42 -0.18
C PHE A 78 -6.48 11.94 0.06
N PRO A 79 -6.97 11.92 1.31
CA PRO A 79 -6.24 12.22 2.55
C PRO A 79 -5.22 11.14 2.94
N SER A 80 -4.09 11.56 3.51
CA SER A 80 -3.00 10.66 3.92
C SER A 80 -3.30 9.96 5.25
N THR A 81 -4.41 9.23 5.30
CA THR A 81 -4.82 8.43 6.46
C THR A 81 -4.52 6.96 6.23
N THR A 82 -4.30 6.19 7.30
CA THR A 82 -3.99 4.75 7.20
C THR A 82 -5.05 3.98 6.41
N PRO A 83 -6.38 4.13 6.66
CA PRO A 83 -7.40 3.38 5.92
C PRO A 83 -7.41 3.73 4.43
N THR A 84 -7.34 5.02 4.10
CA THR A 84 -7.27 5.48 2.71
C THR A 84 -6.02 4.93 2.01
N SER A 85 -4.86 5.04 2.66
CA SER A 85 -3.58 4.60 2.10
C SER A 85 -3.52 3.08 1.91
N LEU A 86 -4.03 2.30 2.87
CA LEU A 86 -4.05 0.83 2.75
C LEU A 86 -4.97 0.34 1.63
N VAL A 87 -6.13 0.98 1.44
CA VAL A 87 -7.03 0.62 0.34
C VAL A 87 -6.41 1.02 -1.00
N SER A 88 -5.82 2.21 -1.10
CA SER A 88 -5.07 2.65 -2.29
C SER A 88 -3.91 1.70 -2.61
N LEU A 89 -3.13 1.30 -1.60
CA LEU A 89 -2.06 0.32 -1.74
C LEU A 89 -2.60 -1.01 -2.28
N GLY A 90 -3.62 -1.57 -1.63
CA GLY A 90 -4.13 -2.90 -1.97
C GLY A 90 -4.86 -2.99 -3.30
N THR A 91 -5.51 -1.91 -3.73
CA THR A 91 -6.33 -1.87 -4.96
C THR A 91 -5.65 -1.22 -6.14
N GLY A 92 -4.61 -0.41 -5.91
CA GLY A 92 -4.02 0.49 -6.89
C GLY A 92 -4.93 1.63 -7.34
N ALA A 93 -6.11 1.78 -6.73
CA ALA A 93 -7.07 2.83 -7.09
C ALA A 93 -6.88 4.07 -6.19
N PRO A 94 -7.11 5.29 -6.70
CA PRO A 94 -7.14 6.48 -5.86
C PRO A 94 -8.40 6.53 -4.96
N PRO A 95 -8.40 7.38 -3.91
CA PRO A 95 -9.49 7.43 -2.93
C PRO A 95 -10.86 7.73 -3.52
N GLY A 96 -10.91 8.58 -4.56
CA GLY A 96 -12.16 8.89 -5.26
C GLY A 96 -12.80 7.68 -5.96
N GLN A 97 -12.04 6.62 -6.26
CA GLN A 97 -12.56 5.40 -6.89
C GLN A 97 -12.97 4.34 -5.86
N HIS A 98 -12.17 4.13 -4.81
CA HIS A 98 -12.48 3.10 -3.80
C HIS A 98 -13.35 3.61 -2.63
N GLY A 99 -13.58 4.92 -2.52
CA GLY A 99 -14.55 5.52 -1.59
C GLY A 99 -14.15 5.56 -0.11
N ILE A 100 -12.92 5.16 0.23
CA ILE A 100 -12.41 5.21 1.61
C ILE A 100 -11.63 6.51 1.80
N LEU A 101 -12.31 7.54 2.29
CA LEU A 101 -11.81 8.92 2.30
C LEU A 101 -11.30 9.40 3.67
N GLY A 102 -11.15 8.51 4.64
CA GLY A 102 -10.64 8.85 5.96
C GLY A 102 -10.87 7.75 6.98
N PHE A 103 -10.71 8.09 8.26
CA PHE A 103 -10.98 7.16 9.36
C PHE A 103 -12.46 6.97 9.65
N THR A 104 -13.25 8.05 9.50
CA THR A 104 -14.65 8.11 9.92
C THR A 104 -15.48 8.53 8.72
N LEU A 105 -16.43 7.70 8.31
CA LEU A 105 -17.26 7.91 7.13
C LEU A 105 -18.73 7.68 7.48
N ASN A 106 -19.63 8.48 6.89
CA ASN A 106 -21.06 8.20 6.94
C ASN A 106 -21.36 7.02 6.01
N VAL A 107 -22.16 6.07 6.49
CA VAL A 107 -22.61 4.94 5.67
C VAL A 107 -23.79 5.41 4.80
N PRO A 108 -23.66 5.42 3.46
CA PRO A 108 -24.71 5.93 2.58
C PRO A 108 -26.07 5.25 2.83
N GLY A 109 -27.13 6.06 2.88
CA GLY A 109 -28.50 5.59 3.12
C GLY A 109 -28.82 5.21 4.57
N THR A 110 -27.96 5.58 5.53
CA THR A 110 -28.18 5.34 6.97
C THR A 110 -27.71 6.54 7.80
N ASP A 111 -28.15 6.61 9.06
CA ASP A 111 -27.62 7.56 10.05
C ASP A 111 -26.37 7.01 10.79
N ARG A 112 -25.75 5.95 10.26
CA ARG A 112 -24.60 5.30 10.89
C ARG A 112 -23.29 5.91 10.43
N VAL A 113 -22.35 5.96 11.36
CA VAL A 113 -20.96 6.33 11.11
C VAL A 113 -20.09 5.07 11.24
N LEU A 114 -19.29 4.80 10.21
CA LEU A 114 -18.27 3.76 10.22
C LEU A 114 -16.94 4.38 10.65
N ASN A 115 -16.20 3.70 11.51
CA ASN A 115 -14.83 4.04 11.84
C ASN A 115 -13.90 2.86 11.52
N HIS A 116 -12.95 3.06 10.60
CA HIS A 116 -12.09 1.99 10.07
C HIS A 116 -11.10 1.39 11.06
N ILE A 117 -10.89 2.01 12.23
CA ILE A 117 -10.00 1.51 13.28
C ILE A 117 -10.76 1.11 14.55
N ARG A 118 -12.08 1.33 14.60
CA ARG A 118 -12.93 0.88 15.71
C ARG A 118 -13.85 -0.21 15.21
N TRP A 119 -13.56 -1.42 15.65
CA TRP A 119 -14.38 -2.58 15.39
C TRP A 119 -15.39 -2.69 16.54
N HIS A 120 -16.58 -2.11 16.35
CA HIS A 120 -17.73 -2.39 17.20
C HIS A 120 -18.44 -3.65 16.68
N ASP A 121 -19.61 -4.00 17.20
CA ASP A 121 -20.42 -5.18 16.82
C ASP A 121 -21.03 -5.02 15.40
N ASP A 122 -20.21 -4.59 14.46
CA ASP A 122 -20.50 -4.38 13.06
C ASP A 122 -20.74 -5.75 12.44
N ARG A 123 -22.03 -6.11 12.41
CA ARG A 123 -22.55 -7.30 11.76
C ARG A 123 -21.82 -7.55 10.43
N ARG A 124 -21.49 -8.82 10.21
CA ARG A 124 -20.87 -9.37 8.98
C ARG A 124 -21.17 -8.48 7.75
N PRO A 125 -20.15 -8.10 6.97
CA PRO A 125 -20.39 -7.37 5.74
C PRO A 125 -21.42 -8.13 4.91
N ALA A 126 -22.47 -7.43 4.46
CA ALA A 126 -23.41 -7.99 3.49
C ALA A 126 -22.61 -8.44 2.26
N ARG A 127 -23.06 -9.53 1.61
CA ARG A 127 -22.40 -10.05 0.40
C ARG A 127 -22.20 -8.89 -0.59
N GLY A 128 -20.94 -8.56 -0.90
CA GLY A 128 -20.57 -7.47 -1.81
C GLY A 128 -19.91 -6.25 -1.15
N ALA A 129 -19.83 -6.17 0.19
CA ALA A 129 -19.00 -5.15 0.83
C ALA A 129 -17.52 -5.50 0.66
N VAL A 130 -16.72 -4.52 0.22
CA VAL A 130 -15.28 -4.67 0.00
C VAL A 130 -14.60 -4.87 1.35
N ALA A 131 -14.35 -6.14 1.70
CA ALA A 131 -13.32 -6.48 2.66
C ALA A 131 -11.99 -6.20 1.98
N VAL A 132 -11.20 -5.26 2.51
CA VAL A 132 -9.78 -5.17 2.16
C VAL A 132 -9.14 -6.42 2.76
N ALA A 133 -9.04 -7.46 1.94
CA ALA A 133 -8.32 -8.66 2.30
C ALA A 133 -6.84 -8.31 2.42
N LEU A 134 -6.28 -8.48 3.62
CA LEU A 134 -4.85 -8.76 3.76
C LEU A 134 -4.60 -10.02 2.93
N TRP A 135 -3.78 -9.89 1.88
CA TRP A 135 -3.44 -10.97 0.98
C TRP A 135 -2.75 -12.09 1.77
N ALA A 136 -3.48 -13.18 2.01
CA ALA A 136 -2.88 -14.45 2.40
C ALA A 136 -2.49 -15.15 1.09
N ALA A 137 -1.19 -15.17 0.78
CA ALA A 137 -0.67 -15.98 -0.31
C ALA A 137 -1.18 -17.44 -0.13
N PRO A 138 -1.70 -18.09 -1.18
CA PRO A 138 -1.99 -19.51 -1.10
C PRO A 138 -0.68 -20.26 -0.84
N ARG A 139 -0.73 -21.22 0.09
CA ARG A 139 0.39 -22.14 0.31
C ARG A 139 0.71 -22.82 -1.02
N CYS A 140 1.89 -22.53 -1.56
CA CYS A 140 2.45 -23.34 -2.63
C CYS A 140 2.69 -24.74 -2.05
N ALA A 141 2.11 -25.75 -2.69
CA ALA A 141 2.46 -27.14 -2.49
C ALA A 141 3.88 -27.41 -3.02
#